data_AF-A0A2E2BZK4-F1
#
_entry.id   AF-A0A2E2BZK4-F1
#
_cell.length_a   1.000
_cell.length_b   1.000
_cell.length_c   1.000
_cell.angle_alpha   90.00
_cell.angle_beta   90.00
_cell.angle_gamma   90.00
#
_symmetry.space_group_name_H-M   'P 1'
#
loop_
_entity.id
_entity.type
_entity.pdbx_description
1 polymer ?
#
loop_
_entity_poly.entity_id
_entity_poly.type
_entity_poly.pdbx_seq_one_letter_code
_entity_poly.pdbx_strand_id
1 'polypeptide(L)' 'MSEPTTTQECPKCNDVISEMAEKCPACDTKLVMCDRCGSLVTEEEFKAAVSMCENCWHVTVNQ' A
#
# COMPACT_ATOMS: atom_id res chain seq x y z
N MET A 1 24.96 -9.90 -11.82
CA MET A 1 23.96 -10.23 -10.79
C MET A 1 22.95 -9.10 -10.85
N SER A 2 21.79 -9.32 -11.46
CA SER A 2 20.78 -8.27 -11.62
C SER A 2 20.04 -8.14 -10.29
N GLU A 3 20.24 -7.01 -9.62
CA GLU A 3 19.42 -6.62 -8.47
C GLU A 3 17.96 -6.66 -8.94
N PRO A 4 17.05 -7.40 -8.28
CA PRO A 4 15.64 -7.29 -8.59
C PRO A 4 15.21 -5.90 -8.14
N THR A 5 15.20 -4.95 -9.06
CA THR A 5 14.58 -3.64 -8.86
C THR A 5 13.07 -3.87 -8.88
N THR A 6 12.53 -4.38 -7.77
CA THR A 6 11.09 -4.60 -7.64
C THR A 6 10.43 -3.22 -7.51
N THR A 7 9.83 -2.82 -8.62
CA THR A 7 9.22 -1.51 -8.81
C THR A 7 7.74 -1.74 -9.08
N GLN A 8 6.89 -1.02 -8.38
CA GLN A 8 5.43 -1.08 -8.52
C GLN A 8 4.89 0.24 -9.10
N GLU A 9 3.64 0.22 -9.54
CA GLU A 9 2.97 1.42 -10.06
C GLU A 9 2.16 2.08 -8.95
N CYS A 10 2.20 3.41 -8.88
CA CYS A 10 1.41 4.16 -7.92
C CYS A 10 -0.09 4.07 -8.31
N PRO A 11 -0.99 3.58 -7.44
CA PRO A 11 -2.42 3.44 -7.76
C PRO A 11 -3.13 4.77 -8.00
N LYS A 12 -2.51 5.91 -7.64
CA LYS A 12 -3.11 7.24 -7.73
C LYS A 12 -2.73 8.00 -9.01
N CYS A 13 -1.55 7.75 -9.57
CA CYS A 13 -1.03 8.46 -10.73
C CYS A 13 -0.37 7.57 -11.78
N ASN A 14 -0.36 6.25 -11.57
CA ASN A 14 0.33 5.25 -12.40
C ASN A 14 1.83 5.50 -12.61
N ASP A 15 2.46 6.25 -11.71
CA ASP A 15 3.90 6.52 -11.80
C ASP A 15 4.71 5.36 -11.20
N VAL A 16 5.91 5.16 -11.71
CA VAL A 16 6.77 4.01 -11.41
C VAL A 16 7.55 4.28 -10.11
N ILE A 17 7.31 3.49 -9.08
CA ILE A 17 7.83 3.70 -7.72
C ILE A 17 8.46 2.42 -7.16
N SER A 18 9.41 2.56 -6.24
CA SER A 18 9.98 1.39 -5.55
C SER A 18 8.90 0.69 -4.73
N GLU A 19 8.94 -0.65 -4.67
CA GLU A 19 8.00 -1.43 -3.84
C GLU A 19 8.09 -1.07 -2.34
N MET A 20 9.26 -0.59 -1.92
CA MET A 20 9.54 -0.16 -0.54
C MET A 20 9.19 1.32 -0.30
N ALA A 21 8.68 2.03 -1.31
CA ALA A 21 8.44 3.46 -1.20
C ALA A 21 7.22 3.74 -0.32
N GLU A 22 7.44 4.41 0.82
CA GLU A 22 6.37 4.90 1.69
C GLU A 22 5.58 6.07 1.07
N LYS A 23 6.10 6.67 0.00
CA LYS A 23 5.52 7.83 -0.67
C LYS A 23 5.89 7.88 -2.15
N CYS A 24 4.93 8.22 -3.00
CA CYS A 24 5.18 8.44 -4.42
C CYS A 24 5.91 9.78 -4.64
N PRO A 25 7.08 9.81 -5.31
CA PRO A 25 7.82 11.04 -5.59
C PRO A 25 7.18 11.93 -6.67
N ALA A 26 6.32 11.36 -7.52
CA ALA A 26 5.67 12.11 -8.62
C ALA A 26 4.42 12.88 -8.15
N CYS A 27 3.56 12.22 -7.36
CA CYS A 27 2.29 12.80 -6.92
C CYS A 27 2.23 13.08 -5.40
N ASP A 28 3.32 12.81 -4.69
CA ASP A 28 3.47 13.05 -3.25
C ASP A 28 2.47 12.24 -2.38
N THR A 29 1.85 11.19 -2.94
CA THR A 29 0.84 10.36 -2.25
C THR A 29 1.49 9.36 -1.33
N LYS A 30 0.95 9.23 -0.12
CA LYS A 30 1.45 8.33 0.92
C LYS A 30 0.94 6.91 0.68
N LEU A 31 1.86 5.95 0.67
CA LEU A 31 1.60 4.56 0.32
C LEU A 31 1.96 3.67 1.49
N VAL A 32 1.20 2.59 1.63
CA VAL A 32 1.35 1.61 2.70
C VAL A 32 1.41 0.24 2.06
N MET A 33 2.41 -0.54 2.47
CA MET A 33 2.53 -1.93 2.05
C MET A 33 1.56 -2.78 2.88
N CYS A 34 0.71 -3.55 2.21
CA CYS A 34 -0.17 -4.49 2.88
C CYS A 34 0.65 -5.69 3.37
N ASP A 35 0.81 -5.82 4.69
CA ASP A 35 1.57 -6.93 5.32
C ASP A 35 0.99 -8.32 4.96
N ARG A 36 -0.28 -8.38 4.54
CA ARG A 36 -0.98 -9.61 4.21
C ARG A 36 -0.71 -10.14 2.80
N CYS A 37 -0.60 -9.25 1.81
CA CYS A 37 -0.45 -9.62 0.39
C CYS A 37 0.80 -9.04 -0.27
N GLY A 38 1.51 -8.13 0.39
CA GLY A 38 2.69 -7.45 -0.14
C GLY A 38 2.39 -6.35 -1.16
N SER A 39 1.12 -6.01 -1.40
CA SER A 39 0.75 -4.98 -2.37
C SER A 39 0.86 -3.58 -1.77
N LEU A 40 1.40 -2.63 -2.54
CA LEU A 40 1.30 -1.21 -2.22
C LEU A 40 -0.11 -0.70 -2.48
N VAL A 41 -0.69 -0.09 -1.45
CA VAL A 41 -1.98 0.60 -1.54
C VAL A 41 -1.84 2.00 -0.96
N THR A 42 -2.80 2.88 -1.25
CA THR A 42 -2.82 4.20 -0.59
C THR A 42 -3.24 4.06 0.88
N GLU A 43 -2.82 5.00 1.74
CA GLU A 43 -3.25 5.02 3.14
C GLU A 43 -4.79 5.07 3.27
N GLU A 44 -5.45 5.76 2.35
CA GLU A 44 -6.92 5.85 2.28
C GLU A 44 -7.56 4.52 1.91
N GLU A 45 -7.04 3.84 0.88
CA GLU A 45 -7.55 2.52 0.50
C GLU A 45 -7.25 1.46 1.55
N PHE A 46 -6.10 1.54 2.24
CA PHE A 46 -5.81 0.66 3.37
C PHE A 46 -6.83 0.87 4.50
N LYS A 47 -7.14 2.11 4.87
CA LYS A 47 -8.16 2.40 5.89
C LYS A 47 -9.57 2.02 5.43
N ALA A 48 -9.87 2.11 4.13
CA ALA A 48 -11.17 1.74 3.59
C ALA A 48 -11.35 0.21 3.48
N ALA A 49 -10.32 -0.51 3.03
CA ALA A 49 -10.31 -1.96 2.89
C ALA A 49 -10.26 -2.64 4.26
N VAL A 50 -9.72 -1.98 5.28
CA VAL A 50 -9.46 -2.59 6.57
C VAL A 50 -10.32 -1.94 7.67
N SER A 51 -11.28 -2.70 8.21
CA SER A 51 -12.14 -2.29 9.32
C SER A 51 -11.65 -2.91 10.63
N MET A 52 -11.49 -2.08 11.67
CA MET A 52 -11.14 -2.54 13.01
C MET A 52 -12.40 -2.85 13.82
N CYS A 53 -12.52 -4.08 14.32
CA CYS A 53 -13.64 -4.48 15.15
C CYS A 53 -13.48 -3.90 16.57
N GLU A 54 -14.37 -3.03 17.01
CA GLU A 54 -14.30 -2.40 18.35
C GLU A 54 -14.55 -3.37 19.51
N ASN A 55 -15.03 -4.58 19.21
CA ASN A 55 -15.37 -5.61 20.20
C ASN A 55 -14.21 -6.59 20.45
N CYS A 56 -13.54 -7.03 19.37
CA CYS A 56 -12.41 -7.96 19.45
C CYS A 56 -11.04 -7.29 19.21
N TRP A 57 -11.02 -5.99 18.89
CA TRP A 57 -9.84 -5.17 18.54
C TRP A 57 -8.96 -5.78 17.44
N HIS A 58 -9.54 -6.68 16.65
CA HIS A 58 -8.89 -7.29 15.52
C HIS A 58 -9.19 -6.50 14.25
N VAL A 59 -8.14 -6.34 13.47
CA VAL A 59 -8.12 -5.74 12.15
C VAL A 59 -8.69 -6.78 11.17
N THR A 60 -9.77 -6.43 10.48
CA THR A 60 -10.45 -7.28 9.50
C THR A 60 -10.47 -6.58 8.15
N VAL A 61 -10.27 -7.32 7.06
CA VAL A 61 -10.32 -6.77 5.70
C VAL A 61 -11.72 -7.01 5.15
N ASN A 62 -12.43 -5.94 4.78
CA ASN A 62 -13.73 -6.02 4.15
C ASN A 62 -13.49 -6.30 2.65
N GLN A 63 -13.76 -7.53 2.22
CA GLN A 63 -13.72 -7.92 0.80
C GLN A 63 -15.07 -7.72 0.14
#